data_AF-A0A345UFT8-F1
#
_entry.id   AF-A0A345UFT8-F1
#
_cell.length_a   1.000
_cell.length_b   1.000
_cell.length_c   1.000
_cell.angle_alpha   90.00
_cell.angle_beta   90.00
_cell.angle_gamma   90.00
#
_symmetry.space_group_name_H-M   'P 1'
#
loop_
_entity.id
_entity.type
_entity.pdbx_description
1 polymer ?
#
loop_
_entity_poly.entity_id
_entity_poly.type
_entity_poly.pdbx_seq_one_letter_code
_entity_poly.pdbx_strand_id
1 'polypeptide(L)'
;MLDLVKHETERIDSRFLEPACGNGNFLAEVLRRKLAVVDSRYSKSQMEWERYSVIAVSSIYGVDILEDNAQECRDRLLGIYTDWYSKVFKQVKNECIRSVRFLLSRNILWGDALDFTNPETKQPIVFSEWSAINGSMLKRRDYMFKFLVEKTHQFAMFNDEGNAAAIDEPVKDFPLIHFLKLGEDDTNEL
;
A
#
# COMPACT_ATOMS: atom_id res chain seq x y z
N MET A 1 -16.16 -6.16 12.76
CA MET A 1 -14.96 -6.57 11.99
C MET A 1 -13.71 -5.85 12.47
N LEU A 2 -13.70 -4.53 12.60
CA LEU A 2 -12.54 -3.75 13.05
C LEU A 2 -12.02 -4.08 14.48
N ASP A 3 -12.88 -4.55 15.38
CA ASP A 3 -12.44 -4.97 16.73
C ASP A 3 -11.73 -6.33 16.72
N LEU A 4 -11.91 -7.12 15.66
CA LEU A 4 -11.23 -8.42 15.50
C LEU A 4 -9.76 -8.27 15.11
N VAL A 5 -9.36 -7.07 14.64
CA VAL A 5 -8.00 -6.79 14.13
C VAL A 5 -7.35 -5.61 14.84
N LYS A 6 -7.79 -5.31 16.07
CA LYS A 6 -7.37 -4.13 16.82
C LYS A 6 -5.85 -4.12 17.05
N HIS A 7 -5.28 -5.24 17.50
CA HIS A 7 -3.85 -5.35 17.78
C HIS A 7 -2.99 -5.14 16.53
N GLU A 8 -3.47 -5.59 15.37
CA GLU A 8 -2.83 -5.41 14.08
C GLU A 8 -2.89 -3.95 13.64
N THR A 9 -3.99 -3.25 13.92
CA THR A 9 -4.08 -1.81 13.61
C THR A 9 -3.18 -0.94 14.48
N GLU A 10 -2.78 -1.43 15.67
CA GLU A 10 -1.83 -0.74 16.55
C GLU A 10 -0.36 -0.94 16.12
N ARG A 11 -0.11 -1.88 15.21
CA ARG A 11 1.17 -2.06 14.54
C ARG A 11 1.19 -1.28 13.22
N ILE A 12 2.06 -0.26 13.17
CA ILE A 12 2.16 0.66 12.02
C ILE A 12 2.46 -0.09 10.72
N ASP A 13 3.30 -1.12 10.78
CA ASP A 13 3.78 -1.93 9.65
C ASP A 13 2.90 -3.11 9.25
N SER A 14 1.92 -3.50 10.09
CA SER A 14 1.03 -4.63 9.80
C SER A 14 0.22 -4.38 8.52
N ARG A 15 0.22 -5.36 7.61
CA ARG A 15 -0.40 -5.23 6.30
C ARG A 15 -1.88 -5.60 6.33
N PHE A 16 -2.71 -4.81 5.66
CA PHE A 16 -4.15 -5.03 5.51
C PHE A 16 -4.52 -5.05 4.03
N LEU A 17 -5.32 -6.02 3.61
CA LEU A 17 -5.86 -6.11 2.27
C LEU A 17 -7.39 -6.25 2.34
N GLU A 18 -8.11 -5.38 1.64
CA GLU A 18 -9.56 -5.50 1.45
C GLU A 18 -9.87 -5.79 -0.04
N PRO A 19 -10.26 -7.03 -0.41
CA PRO A 19 -10.45 -7.46 -1.80
C PRO A 19 -11.76 -7.00 -2.46
N ALA A 20 -12.53 -6.14 -1.78
CA ALA A 20 -13.71 -5.44 -2.27
C ALA A 20 -13.86 -4.15 -1.45
N CYS A 21 -12.91 -3.22 -1.61
CA CYS A 21 -12.75 -2.10 -0.69
C CYS A 21 -13.85 -1.03 -0.80
N GLY A 22 -14.67 -1.08 -1.85
CA GLY A 22 -15.64 -0.04 -2.17
C GLY A 22 -14.96 1.33 -2.17
N ASN A 23 -15.61 2.32 -1.56
CA ASN A 23 -15.00 3.63 -1.34
C ASN A 23 -14.09 3.72 -0.09
N GLY A 24 -13.72 2.60 0.52
CA GLY A 24 -12.67 2.51 1.54
C GLY A 24 -13.09 2.76 2.98
N ASN A 25 -14.30 2.37 3.40
CA ASN A 25 -14.77 2.57 4.78
C ASN A 25 -13.90 1.85 5.81
N PHE A 26 -13.55 0.58 5.56
CA PHE A 26 -12.70 -0.21 6.46
C PHE A 26 -11.25 0.30 6.43
N LEU A 27 -10.67 0.50 5.24
CA LEU A 27 -9.30 1.03 5.10
C LEU A 27 -9.14 2.42 5.71
N ALA A 28 -10.17 3.28 5.64
CA ALA A 28 -10.16 4.60 6.28
C ALA A 28 -9.99 4.49 7.80
N GLU A 29 -10.68 3.53 8.42
CA GLU A 29 -10.59 3.34 9.87
C GLU A 29 -9.26 2.67 10.28
N VAL A 30 -8.75 1.75 9.48
CA VAL A 30 -7.39 1.21 9.64
C VAL A 30 -6.34 2.33 9.60
N LEU A 31 -6.44 3.24 8.61
CA LEU A 31 -5.55 4.38 8.47
C LEU A 31 -5.62 5.30 9.69
N ARG A 32 -6.82 5.66 10.16
CA ARG A 32 -6.98 6.51 11.36
C ARG A 32 -6.33 5.90 12.59
N ARG A 33 -6.52 4.60 12.83
CA ARG A 33 -5.92 3.89 13.97
C ARG A 33 -4.40 3.88 13.88
N LYS A 34 -3.84 3.59 12.70
CA LYS A 34 -2.39 3.64 12.48
C LYS A 34 -1.83 5.06 12.68
N LEU A 35 -2.48 6.09 12.13
CA LEU A 35 -2.07 7.49 12.31
C LEU A 35 -2.14 7.93 13.79
N ALA A 36 -3.12 7.47 14.55
CA ALA A 36 -3.17 7.72 15.99
C ALA A 36 -1.95 7.12 16.71
N VAL A 37 -1.52 5.92 16.34
CA VAL A 37 -0.27 5.34 16.89
C VAL A 37 0.95 6.15 16.47
N VAL A 38 1.07 6.52 15.20
CA VAL A 38 2.17 7.36 14.71
C VAL A 38 2.24 8.68 15.48
N ASP A 39 1.10 9.34 15.65
CA ASP A 39 0.99 10.62 16.34
C ASP A 39 1.41 10.52 17.81
N SER A 40 0.93 9.48 18.51
CA SER A 40 1.27 9.24 19.92
C SER A 40 2.78 9.03 20.15
N ARG A 41 3.49 8.47 19.16
CA ARG A 41 4.90 8.07 19.29
C ARG A 41 5.87 9.10 18.70
N TYR A 42 5.49 9.78 17.61
CA TYR A 42 6.44 10.51 16.76
C TYR A 42 6.08 11.98 16.50
N SER A 43 4.97 12.50 17.02
CA SER A 43 4.54 13.91 16.82
C SER A 43 5.56 14.98 17.23
N LYS A 44 6.55 14.64 18.08
CA LYS A 44 7.63 15.55 18.49
C LYS A 44 8.67 15.81 17.39
N SER A 45 8.76 14.94 16.38
CA SER A 45 9.71 15.07 15.27
C SER A 45 8.98 14.89 13.96
N GLN A 46 8.87 15.98 13.20
CA GLN A 46 8.18 15.98 11.90
C GLN A 46 8.77 14.94 10.94
N MET A 47 10.09 14.80 10.88
CA MET A 47 10.74 13.81 10.01
C MET A 47 10.37 12.37 10.40
N GLU A 48 10.38 12.05 11.69
CA GLU A 48 10.02 10.71 12.17
C GLU A 48 8.52 10.45 11.96
N TRP A 49 7.65 11.44 12.24
CA TRP A 49 6.22 11.32 11.99
C TRP A 49 5.93 11.10 10.50
N GLU A 50 6.56 11.87 9.60
CA GLU A 50 6.44 11.71 8.15
C GLU A 50 6.88 10.31 7.72
N ARG A 51 8.03 9.83 8.22
CA ARG A 51 8.54 8.49 7.93
C ARG A 51 7.54 7.40 8.36
N TYR A 52 7.10 7.40 9.62
CA TYR A 52 6.23 6.33 10.12
C TYR A 52 4.80 6.44 9.61
N SER A 53 4.31 7.64 9.29
CA SER A 53 3.01 7.80 8.64
C SER A 53 3.03 7.30 7.18
N VAL A 54 4.15 7.45 6.47
CA VAL A 54 4.34 6.84 5.15
C VAL A 54 4.39 5.31 5.24
N ILE A 55 5.05 4.74 6.26
CA ILE A 55 5.03 3.29 6.52
C ILE A 55 3.61 2.81 6.84
N ALA A 56 2.83 3.59 7.61
CA ALA A 56 1.43 3.27 7.89
C ALA A 56 0.63 3.13 6.59
N VAL A 57 0.72 4.11 5.69
CA VAL A 57 -0.01 4.08 4.41
C VAL A 57 0.50 2.96 3.51
N SER A 58 1.80 2.71 3.44
CA SER A 58 2.39 1.66 2.59
C SER A 58 1.96 0.24 2.97
N SER A 59 1.33 0.07 4.12
CA SER A 59 0.82 -1.21 4.64
C SER A 59 -0.68 -1.46 4.36
N ILE A 60 -1.36 -0.54 3.70
CA ILE A 60 -2.81 -0.62 3.42
C ILE A 60 -3.01 -0.90 1.93
N TYR A 61 -3.79 -1.93 1.61
CA TYR A 61 -4.07 -2.41 0.26
C TYR A 61 -5.57 -2.62 0.06
N GLY A 62 -6.04 -2.40 -1.16
CA GLY A 62 -7.44 -2.56 -1.53
C GLY A 62 -7.61 -2.88 -3.01
N VAL A 63 -8.65 -3.64 -3.32
CA VAL A 63 -9.10 -3.91 -4.69
C VAL A 63 -10.59 -3.65 -4.75
N ASP A 64 -11.05 -2.98 -5.80
CA ASP A 64 -12.48 -2.95 -6.12
C ASP A 64 -12.69 -3.15 -7.62
N ILE A 65 -13.80 -3.81 -7.97
CA ILE A 65 -14.15 -4.12 -9.35
C ILE A 65 -14.63 -2.87 -10.11
N LEU A 66 -15.13 -1.85 -9.39
CA LEU A 66 -15.54 -0.59 -9.98
C LEU A 66 -14.42 0.44 -9.88
N GLU A 67 -14.11 1.10 -11.00
CA GLU A 67 -13.01 2.08 -11.10
C GLU A 67 -13.25 3.30 -10.20
N ASP A 68 -14.50 3.79 -10.18
CA ASP A 68 -14.93 4.93 -9.38
C ASP A 68 -14.78 4.66 -7.88
N ASN A 69 -15.16 3.47 -7.40
CA ASN A 69 -14.92 3.03 -6.03
C ASN A 69 -13.43 3.07 -5.66
N ALA A 70 -12.58 2.49 -6.50
CA ALA A 70 -11.13 2.49 -6.26
C ALA A 70 -10.57 3.93 -6.23
N GLN A 71 -11.06 4.81 -7.10
CA GLN A 71 -10.67 6.22 -7.11
C GLN A 71 -11.17 6.97 -5.85
N GLU A 72 -12.44 6.82 -5.49
CA GLU A 72 -13.00 7.40 -4.26
C GLU A 72 -12.27 6.93 -3.00
N CYS A 73 -11.87 5.65 -2.98
CA CYS A 73 -11.06 5.09 -1.89
C CYS A 73 -9.71 5.82 -1.78
N ARG A 74 -9.00 6.00 -2.89
CA ARG A 74 -7.73 6.75 -2.93
C ARG A 74 -7.90 8.17 -2.42
N ASP A 75 -8.91 8.88 -2.91
CA ASP A 75 -9.17 10.27 -2.53
C ASP A 75 -9.55 10.42 -1.06
N ARG A 76 -10.37 9.50 -0.54
CA ARG A 76 -10.75 9.46 0.88
C ARG A 76 -9.54 9.22 1.78
N LEU A 77 -8.71 8.21 1.47
CA LEU A 77 -7.54 7.89 2.28
C LEU A 77 -6.51 9.03 2.25
N LEU A 78 -6.31 9.65 1.08
CA LEU A 78 -5.45 10.81 0.96
C LEU A 78 -5.98 11.99 1.77
N GLY A 79 -7.29 12.27 1.69
CA GLY A 79 -7.93 13.35 2.46
C GLY A 79 -7.77 13.16 3.96
N ILE A 80 -7.99 11.94 4.47
CA ILE A 80 -7.74 11.62 5.89
C ILE A 80 -6.30 11.90 6.28
N TYR A 81 -5.34 11.49 5.43
CA TYR A 81 -3.93 11.70 5.69
C TYR A 81 -3.57 13.20 5.73
N THR A 82 -4.00 13.98 4.72
CA THR A 82 -3.67 15.41 4.63
C THR A 82 -4.32 16.22 5.75
N ASP A 83 -5.55 15.88 6.13
CA ASP A 83 -6.24 16.51 7.25
C ASP A 83 -5.55 16.21 8.58
N TRP A 84 -5.02 14.99 8.75
CA TRP A 84 -4.28 14.64 9.96
C TRP A 84 -2.94 15.36 10.00
N TYR A 85 -2.19 15.34 8.91
CA TYR A 85 -0.85 15.92 8.83
C TYR A 85 -0.88 17.44 9.11
N SER A 86 -1.86 18.16 8.53
CA SER A 86 -2.04 19.60 8.77
C SER A 86 -2.49 19.96 10.20
N LYS A 87 -3.11 19.03 10.93
CA LYS A 87 -3.43 19.21 12.36
C LYS A 87 -2.21 19.05 13.25
N VAL A 88 -1.28 18.17 12.89
CA VAL A 88 -0.07 17.88 13.70
C VAL A 88 1.02 18.91 13.44
N PHE A 89 1.24 19.31 12.18
CA PHE A 89 2.31 20.25 11.81
C PHE A 89 1.79 21.43 10.99
N LYS A 90 2.31 22.63 11.30
CA LYS A 90 1.96 23.87 10.58
C LYS A 90 2.48 23.89 9.14
N GLN A 91 3.65 23.29 8.91
CA GLN A 91 4.29 23.23 7.60
C GLN A 91 4.24 21.80 7.09
N VAL A 92 3.37 21.57 6.11
CA VAL A 92 3.22 20.28 5.45
C VAL A 92 4.13 20.22 4.22
N LYS A 93 4.89 19.14 4.08
CA LYS A 93 5.78 18.93 2.92
C LYS A 93 5.01 18.32 1.76
N ASN A 94 5.06 18.98 0.60
CA ASN A 94 4.40 18.50 -0.61
C ASN A 94 4.99 17.17 -1.09
N GLU A 95 6.29 16.96 -0.86
CA GLU A 95 7.00 15.71 -1.17
C GLU A 95 6.43 14.54 -0.38
N CYS A 96 6.03 14.77 0.88
CA CYS A 96 5.42 13.72 1.70
C CYS A 96 4.00 13.38 1.23
N ILE A 97 3.18 14.40 0.90
CA ILE A 97 1.86 14.18 0.31
C ILE A 97 1.97 13.45 -1.03
N ARG A 98 2.94 13.84 -1.88
CA ARG A 98 3.22 13.18 -3.16
C ARG A 98 3.55 11.70 -2.95
N SER A 99 4.42 11.37 -1.99
CA SER A 99 4.74 9.99 -1.65
C SER A 99 3.52 9.18 -1.21
N VAL A 100 2.66 9.76 -0.39
CA VAL A 100 1.42 9.10 0.06
C VAL A 100 0.45 8.88 -1.09
N ARG A 101 0.25 9.89 -1.95
CA ARG A 101 -0.58 9.76 -3.15
C ARG A 101 -0.07 8.63 -4.05
N PHE A 102 1.24 8.56 -4.24
CA PHE A 102 1.87 7.50 -5.03
C PHE A 102 1.69 6.11 -4.40
N LEU A 103 1.84 5.97 -3.09
CA LEU A 103 1.57 4.69 -2.42
C LEU A 103 0.12 4.25 -2.60
N LEU A 104 -0.83 5.17 -2.44
CA LEU A 104 -2.25 4.86 -2.59
C LEU A 104 -2.60 4.45 -4.03
N SER A 105 -1.97 5.05 -5.05
CA SER A 105 -2.19 4.62 -6.44
C SER A 105 -1.63 3.23 -6.74
N ARG A 106 -0.58 2.81 -6.03
CA ARG A 106 0.03 1.47 -6.16
C ARG A 106 -0.64 0.40 -5.32
N ASN A 107 -1.33 0.79 -4.25
CA ASN A 107 -1.88 -0.14 -3.27
C ASN A 107 -3.41 -0.28 -3.35
N ILE A 108 -4.12 0.72 -3.89
CA ILE A 108 -5.57 0.68 -4.09
C ILE A 108 -5.83 0.55 -5.59
N LEU A 109 -6.17 -0.66 -6.01
CA LEU A 109 -6.19 -1.07 -7.41
C LEU A 109 -7.62 -1.28 -7.93
N TRP A 110 -7.84 -0.91 -9.18
CA TRP A 110 -9.05 -1.30 -9.90
C TRP A 110 -8.86 -2.72 -10.46
N GLY A 111 -9.62 -3.67 -9.91
CA GLY A 111 -9.40 -5.09 -10.16
C GLY A 111 -10.58 -5.97 -9.76
N ASP A 112 -10.69 -7.11 -10.42
CA ASP A 112 -11.53 -8.22 -9.98
C ASP A 112 -10.69 -9.14 -9.09
N ALA A 113 -11.00 -9.17 -7.80
CA ALA A 113 -10.27 -10.01 -6.84
C ALA A 113 -10.60 -11.51 -6.95
N LEU A 114 -11.65 -11.89 -7.68
CA LEU A 114 -11.99 -13.29 -7.96
C LEU A 114 -11.23 -13.81 -9.18
N ASP A 115 -11.08 -12.97 -10.22
CA ASP A 115 -10.32 -13.31 -11.44
C ASP A 115 -8.82 -12.94 -11.33
N PHE A 116 -8.45 -12.16 -10.31
CA PHE A 116 -7.10 -11.61 -10.11
C PHE A 116 -6.61 -10.72 -11.26
N THR A 117 -7.51 -10.13 -12.05
CA THR A 117 -7.19 -9.27 -13.19
C THR A 117 -7.90 -7.92 -13.10
N ASN A 118 -7.41 -6.92 -13.82
CA ASN A 118 -8.17 -5.71 -14.07
C ASN A 118 -9.38 -6.04 -14.97
N PRO A 119 -10.61 -5.60 -14.63
CA PRO A 119 -11.81 -6.08 -15.31
C PRO A 119 -11.92 -5.64 -16.77
N GLU A 120 -11.27 -4.55 -17.16
CA GLU A 120 -11.25 -4.03 -18.54
C GLU A 120 -10.06 -4.57 -19.34
N THR A 121 -8.83 -4.32 -18.89
CA THR A 121 -7.61 -4.66 -19.62
C THR A 121 -7.24 -6.15 -19.54
N LYS A 122 -7.87 -6.88 -18.61
CA LYS A 122 -7.58 -8.29 -18.29
C LYS A 122 -6.12 -8.56 -17.87
N GLN A 123 -5.35 -7.51 -17.58
CA GLN A 123 -4.00 -7.65 -17.07
C GLN A 123 -4.04 -8.13 -15.61
N PRO A 124 -3.09 -8.99 -15.18
CA PRO A 124 -3.03 -9.43 -13.78
C PRO A 124 -2.90 -8.27 -12.80
N ILE A 125 -3.56 -8.37 -11.66
CA ILE A 125 -3.39 -7.43 -10.55
C ILE A 125 -1.99 -7.65 -9.96
N VAL A 126 -1.21 -6.58 -9.88
CA VAL A 126 0.14 -6.59 -9.31
C VAL A 126 0.19 -5.64 -8.12
N PHE A 127 0.48 -6.18 -6.94
CA PHE A 127 0.67 -5.40 -5.73
C PHE A 127 2.13 -5.02 -5.53
N SER A 128 2.35 -3.76 -5.15
CA SER A 128 3.66 -3.28 -4.71
C SER A 128 3.81 -3.47 -3.21
N GLU A 129 4.65 -4.41 -2.80
CA GLU A 129 5.05 -4.57 -1.40
C GLU A 129 6.12 -3.55 -1.03
N TRP A 130 5.93 -2.89 0.11
CA TRP A 130 6.85 -1.91 0.65
C TRP A 130 7.50 -2.42 1.93
N SER A 131 8.84 -2.40 1.97
CA SER A 131 9.63 -2.77 3.14
C SER A 131 10.53 -1.61 3.57
N ALA A 132 10.47 -1.25 4.85
CA ALA A 132 11.39 -0.27 5.44
C ALA A 132 12.70 -0.98 5.81
N ILE A 133 13.81 -0.61 5.16
CA ILE A 133 15.10 -1.32 5.32
C ILE A 133 16.01 -0.61 6.32
N ASN A 134 16.06 0.72 6.29
CA ASN A 134 16.85 1.55 7.21
C ASN A 134 16.41 3.01 7.15
N GLY A 135 16.47 3.73 8.28
CA GLY A 135 16.21 5.18 8.36
C GLY A 135 15.08 5.63 7.43
N SER A 136 15.44 6.32 6.36
CA SER A 136 14.48 6.93 5.44
C SER A 136 14.22 6.14 4.14
N MET A 137 14.71 4.91 4.01
CA MET A 137 14.66 4.15 2.75
C MET A 137 13.57 3.09 2.72
N LEU A 138 12.89 3.00 1.58
CA LEU A 138 11.92 1.98 1.25
C LEU A 138 12.43 1.11 0.09
N LYS A 139 12.11 -0.18 0.17
CA LYS A 139 12.31 -1.18 -0.86
C LYS A 139 10.93 -1.58 -1.40
N ARG A 140 10.73 -1.45 -2.72
CA ARG A 140 9.53 -1.92 -3.42
C ARG A 140 9.80 -3.27 -4.06
N ARG A 141 8.89 -4.21 -3.88
CA ARG A 141 8.87 -5.51 -4.57
C ARG A 141 7.47 -5.77 -5.09
N ASP A 142 7.33 -6.03 -6.37
CA ASP A 142 6.02 -6.26 -6.96
C ASP A 142 5.69 -7.76 -7.01
N TYR A 143 4.45 -8.10 -6.71
CA TYR A 143 3.95 -9.46 -6.66
C TYR A 143 2.61 -9.57 -7.39
N MET A 144 2.43 -10.63 -8.17
CA MET A 144 1.14 -10.93 -8.78
C MET A 144 0.15 -11.39 -7.71
N PHE A 145 -1.03 -10.78 -7.68
CA PHE A 145 -2.02 -11.03 -6.63
C PHE A 145 -2.48 -12.49 -6.59
N LYS A 146 -2.68 -13.09 -7.76
CA LYS A 146 -3.01 -14.52 -7.90
C LYS A 146 -2.07 -15.40 -7.07
N PHE A 147 -0.77 -15.20 -7.19
CA PHE A 147 0.23 -15.97 -6.45
C PHE A 147 0.22 -15.67 -4.95
N LEU A 148 -0.10 -14.45 -4.53
CA LEU A 148 -0.23 -14.13 -3.10
C LEU A 148 -1.39 -14.88 -2.43
N VAL A 149 -2.51 -15.05 -3.14
CA VAL A 149 -3.66 -15.82 -2.65
C VAL A 149 -3.41 -17.32 -2.76
N GLU A 150 -2.87 -17.77 -3.88
CA GLU A 150 -2.52 -19.17 -4.14
C GLU A 150 -1.33 -19.66 -3.30
N LYS A 151 -0.50 -18.81 -2.69
CA LYS A 151 0.46 -19.23 -1.64
C LYS A 151 -0.21 -19.92 -0.46
N THR A 152 -1.50 -19.69 -0.25
CA THR A 152 -2.31 -20.45 0.73
C THR A 152 -2.59 -21.88 0.25
N HIS A 153 -2.39 -22.18 -1.04
CA HIS A 153 -2.62 -23.45 -1.76
C HIS A 153 -1.40 -23.82 -2.64
N GLN A 154 -0.38 -24.43 -2.03
CA GLN A 154 0.87 -24.86 -2.68
C GLN A 154 0.68 -25.53 -4.05
N PHE A 155 0.99 -24.84 -5.16
CA PHE A 155 1.20 -25.46 -6.48
C PHE A 155 2.30 -24.71 -7.26
N ALA A 156 3.43 -25.37 -7.52
CA ALA A 156 4.49 -24.81 -8.35
C ALA A 156 3.98 -24.53 -9.78
N MET A 157 4.27 -23.33 -10.30
CA MET A 157 4.10 -23.00 -11.72
C MET A 157 5.38 -23.37 -12.47
N PHE A 158 5.24 -24.04 -13.61
CA PHE A 158 6.36 -24.34 -14.50
C PHE A 158 6.57 -23.14 -15.45
N ASN A 159 7.82 -22.68 -15.61
CA ASN A 159 8.17 -21.66 -16.60
C ASN A 159 8.13 -22.22 -18.03
N ASP A 160 8.30 -21.37 -19.04
CA ASP A 160 8.28 -21.75 -20.47
C ASP A 160 9.38 -22.78 -20.85
N GLU A 161 10.33 -23.04 -19.96
CA GLU A 161 11.38 -24.07 -20.10
C GLU A 161 11.03 -25.38 -19.36
N GLY A 162 9.83 -25.48 -18.77
CA GLY A 162 9.38 -26.65 -18.01
C GLY A 162 10.00 -26.78 -16.61
N ASN A 163 10.70 -25.76 -16.12
CA ASN A 163 11.30 -25.73 -14.78
C ASN A 163 10.30 -25.15 -13.77
N ALA A 164 10.21 -25.74 -12.58
CA ALA A 164 9.42 -25.18 -11.49
C ALA A 164 10.01 -23.81 -11.09
N ALA A 165 9.32 -22.71 -11.41
CA ALA A 165 9.63 -21.41 -10.85
C ALA A 165 9.06 -21.34 -9.44
N ALA A 166 9.83 -20.83 -8.49
CA ALA A 166 9.30 -20.57 -7.16
C ALA A 166 8.21 -19.49 -7.27
N ILE A 167 7.00 -19.81 -6.82
CA ILE A 167 5.83 -18.91 -6.72
C ILE A 167 6.15 -17.68 -5.83
N ASP A 168 7.29 -17.71 -5.14
CA ASP A 168 7.71 -16.75 -4.14
C ASP A 168 8.52 -15.56 -4.67
N GLU A 169 8.95 -15.57 -5.94
CA GLU A 169 9.78 -14.49 -6.47
C GLU A 169 8.95 -13.26 -6.86
N PRO A 170 9.38 -12.05 -6.50
CA PRO A 170 8.74 -10.84 -6.97
C PRO A 170 8.86 -10.75 -8.49
N VAL A 171 7.78 -10.33 -9.16
CA VAL A 171 7.81 -10.11 -10.62
C VAL A 171 8.74 -8.96 -11.00
N LYS A 172 9.02 -8.04 -10.05
CA LYS A 172 9.96 -6.93 -10.22
C LYS A 172 10.50 -6.47 -8.87
N ASP A 173 11.80 -6.19 -8.83
CA ASP A 173 12.47 -5.61 -7.67
C ASP A 173 13.05 -4.23 -8.04
N PHE A 174 12.95 -3.29 -7.12
CA PHE A 174 13.33 -1.89 -7.33
C PHE A 174 14.50 -1.50 -6.42
N PRO A 175 15.30 -0.50 -6.82
CA PRO A 175 16.33 0.08 -5.96
C PRO A 175 15.72 0.73 -4.71
N LEU A 176 16.56 0.91 -3.69
CA LEU A 176 16.15 1.63 -2.49
C LEU A 176 15.85 3.08 -2.83
N ILE A 177 14.71 3.58 -2.36
CA ILE A 177 14.28 4.96 -2.56
C ILE A 177 13.96 5.63 -1.23
N HIS A 178 14.34 6.90 -1.10
CA HIS A 178 13.99 7.69 0.07
C HIS A 178 12.47 7.90 0.12
N PHE A 179 11.85 7.79 1.30
CA PHE A 179 10.39 7.80 1.42
C PHE A 179 9.74 9.10 0.88
N LEU A 180 10.42 10.25 0.97
CA LEU A 180 9.97 11.53 0.38
C LEU A 180 10.17 11.63 -1.15
N LYS A 181 10.89 10.69 -1.76
CA LYS A 181 11.17 10.70 -3.21
C LYS A 181 10.21 9.84 -4.03
N LEU A 182 9.25 9.17 -3.39
CA LEU A 182 8.26 8.35 -4.09
C LEU A 182 7.40 9.20 -5.04
N GLY A 183 7.50 8.92 -6.35
CA GLY A 183 6.79 9.65 -7.40
C GLY A 183 7.46 10.96 -7.82
N GLU A 184 8.77 11.14 -7.58
CA GLU A 184 9.49 12.38 -7.96
C GLU A 184 9.86 12.41 -9.44
N ASP A 185 9.88 11.27 -10.12
CA ASP A 185 10.15 11.11 -11.54
C ASP A 185 9.38 9.88 -12.07
N ASP A 186 9.16 9.78 -13.39
CA ASP A 186 8.59 8.58 -14.06
C ASP A 186 9.41 7.30 -13.78
N THR A 187 10.57 7.37 -13.14
CA THR A 187 11.44 6.23 -12.76
C THR A 187 10.80 5.16 -11.85
N ASN A 188 9.53 5.31 -11.50
CA ASN A 188 8.70 4.31 -10.85
C ASN A 188 7.83 3.47 -11.82
N GLU A 189 8.04 3.58 -13.15
CA GLU A 189 7.17 3.01 -14.19
C GLU A 189 6.80 1.53 -13.95
N LEU A 190 5.50 1.30 -14.08
CA LEU A 190 4.72 0.05 -14.09
C LEU A 190 5.07 -0.93 -12.97
#